data_AF-A0AAP2XRW0-F1
#
_entry.id   AF-A0AAP2XRW0-F1
#
_cell.length_a   1.000
_cell.length_b   1.000
_cell.length_c   1.000
_cell.angle_alpha   90.00
_cell.angle_beta   90.00
_cell.angle_gamma   90.00
#
_symmetry.space_group_name_H-M   'P 1'
#
loop_
_entity.id
_entity.type
_entity.pdbx_description
1 polymer ?
#
loop_
_entity_poly.entity_id
_entity_poly.type
_entity_poly.pdbx_seq_one_letter_code
_entity_poly.pdbx_strand_id
1 'polypeptide(L)'
;MIINAQCHLSFMDSSCVQVALFDDRLEITSPGMLYGGLTLKEAVNGRSKIRNKAIAEVFSRMELIEGWGTGIRRIIKRAEEYQLRTPEFTEIGDTFRVNLFRKEGKKPIKADKKPLSEERRQLIKEYIREHGCISNREARKLLNLAESTTKRLLKQMVLDGCLIEQGEKKSRIYRLCA
;
A
#
# COMPACT_ATOMS: atom_id res chain seq x y z
N MET A 1 11.76 -1.13 6.76
CA MET A 1 11.65 -2.58 7.04
C MET A 1 12.04 -3.41 5.82
N ILE A 2 11.38 -3.23 4.67
CA ILE A 2 11.62 -4.02 3.44
C ILE A 2 13.08 -3.97 2.97
N ILE A 3 13.66 -2.78 2.83
CA ILE A 3 15.07 -2.64 2.42
C ILE A 3 16.02 -3.32 3.43
N ASN A 4 15.72 -3.22 4.72
CA ASN A 4 16.49 -3.89 5.76
C ASN A 4 16.41 -5.42 5.63
N ALA A 5 15.22 -5.96 5.33
CA ALA A 5 15.04 -7.39 5.07
C ALA A 5 15.91 -7.83 3.88
N GLN A 6 15.97 -7.05 2.80
CA GLN A 6 16.80 -7.38 1.63
C GLN A 6 18.31 -7.33 1.92
N CYS A 7 18.76 -6.32 2.68
CA CYS A 7 20.14 -6.17 3.12
C CYS A 7 20.66 -7.34 3.96
N HIS A 8 19.75 -8.03 4.66
CA HIS A 8 20.08 -9.10 5.58
C HIS A 8 19.57 -10.47 5.13
N LEU A 9 18.90 -10.58 3.97
CA LEU A 9 18.37 -11.82 3.43
C LEU A 9 19.45 -12.90 3.32
N SER A 10 19.15 -14.10 3.81
CA SER A 10 19.97 -15.29 3.55
C SER A 10 19.65 -15.85 2.16
N PHE A 11 20.64 -15.86 1.26
CA PHE A 11 20.52 -16.47 -0.06
C PHE A 11 20.85 -17.97 -0.08
N MET A 12 21.08 -18.57 1.10
CA MET A 12 21.28 -20.03 1.22
C MET A 12 19.99 -20.80 0.95
N ASP A 13 18.84 -20.15 1.15
CA ASP A 13 17.53 -20.65 0.77
C ASP A 13 17.02 -19.84 -0.44
N SER A 14 16.26 -20.51 -1.31
CA SER A 14 15.60 -19.93 -2.49
C SER A 14 14.37 -19.08 -2.15
N SER A 15 13.98 -19.04 -0.86
CA SER A 15 12.88 -18.26 -0.35
C SER A 15 13.07 -16.74 -0.51
N CYS A 16 11.96 -16.01 -0.58
CA CYS A 16 11.94 -14.55 -0.68
C CYS A 16 11.51 -13.88 0.62
N VAL A 17 11.66 -12.56 0.70
CA VAL A 17 11.03 -11.78 1.78
C VAL A 17 9.52 -11.84 1.63
N GLN A 18 8.84 -12.37 2.64
CA GLN A 18 7.39 -12.49 2.69
C GLN A 18 6.79 -11.29 3.42
N VAL A 19 5.73 -10.74 2.85
CA VAL A 19 4.96 -9.63 3.45
C VAL A 19 3.51 -10.08 3.59
N ALA A 20 3.05 -10.21 4.82
CA ALA A 20 1.68 -10.61 5.14
C ALA A 20 0.96 -9.47 5.86
N LEU A 21 -0.20 -9.09 5.32
CA LEU A 21 -1.03 -8.02 5.87
C LEU A 21 -2.30 -8.63 6.48
N PHE A 22 -2.46 -8.43 7.79
CA PHE A 22 -3.63 -8.84 8.55
C PHE A 22 -4.46 -7.62 8.95
N ASP A 23 -5.63 -7.87 9.53
CA ASP A 23 -6.51 -6.81 10.02
C ASP A 23 -5.84 -5.97 11.10
N ASP A 24 -5.06 -6.59 11.99
CA ASP A 24 -4.46 -5.98 13.16
C ASP A 24 -2.95 -5.71 13.03
N ARG A 25 -2.27 -6.32 12.05
CA ARG A 25 -0.80 -6.20 11.92
C ARG A 25 -0.26 -6.42 10.51
N LEU A 26 0.94 -5.91 10.29
CA LEU A 26 1.80 -6.20 9.14
C LEU A 26 2.96 -7.07 9.62
N GLU A 27 3.15 -8.22 8.98
CA GLU A 27 4.28 -9.11 9.22
C GLU A 27 5.24 -9.07 8.03
N ILE A 28 6.52 -8.91 8.30
CA ILE A 28 7.59 -9.02 7.30
C ILE A 28 8.55 -10.12 7.76
N THR A 29 8.62 -11.21 7.00
CA THR A 29 9.49 -12.35 7.29
C THR A 29 10.57 -12.45 6.24
N SER A 30 11.83 -12.47 6.66
CA SER A 30 12.98 -12.68 5.78
C SER A 30 13.68 -13.99 6.12
N PRO A 31 14.05 -14.80 5.11
CA PRO A 31 14.95 -15.93 5.26
C PRO A 31 16.27 -15.53 5.94
N GLY A 32 16.69 -16.36 6.90
CA GLY A 32 17.87 -16.16 7.72
C GLY A 32 17.57 -15.47 9.06
N MET A 33 18.24 -15.97 10.10
CA MET A 33 18.34 -15.36 11.43
C MET A 33 19.31 -14.16 11.44
N LEU A 34 19.46 -13.50 12.60
CA LEU A 34 20.47 -12.49 12.83
C LEU A 34 21.88 -13.00 12.45
N TYR A 35 22.66 -12.12 11.84
CA TYR A 35 23.91 -12.52 11.21
C TYR A 35 25.12 -12.27 12.10
N GLY A 36 26.06 -13.22 12.06
CA GLY A 36 27.42 -13.03 12.55
C GLY A 36 27.53 -12.91 14.07
N GLY A 37 26.71 -13.66 14.80
CA GLY A 37 26.72 -13.79 16.25
C GLY A 37 25.93 -12.71 17.00
N LEU A 38 25.13 -11.92 16.30
CA LEU A 38 24.32 -10.87 16.92
C LEU A 38 23.12 -11.46 17.66
N THR A 39 22.93 -11.04 18.90
CA THR A 39 21.68 -11.26 19.63
C THR A 39 20.66 -10.19 19.30
N LEU A 40 19.37 -10.50 19.51
CA LEU A 40 18.29 -9.53 19.29
C LEU A 40 18.47 -8.26 20.15
N LYS A 41 18.89 -8.42 21.42
CA LYS A 41 19.13 -7.30 22.34
C LYS A 41 20.20 -6.35 21.80
N GLU A 42 21.29 -6.88 21.25
CA GLU A 42 22.35 -6.07 20.64
C GLU A 42 21.87 -5.38 19.37
N ALA A 43 21.08 -6.07 18.55
CA ALA A 43 20.51 -5.50 17.33
C ALA A 43 19.56 -4.33 17.62
N VAL A 44 18.72 -4.46 18.63
CA VAL A 44 17.83 -3.38 19.11
C VAL A 44 18.64 -2.20 19.68
N ASN A 45 19.75 -2.47 20.36
CA ASN A 45 20.66 -1.44 20.86
C ASN A 45 21.50 -0.76 19.76
N GLY A 46 21.34 -1.16 18.50
CA GLY A 46 21.97 -0.53 17.34
C GLY A 46 23.25 -1.21 16.87
N ARG A 47 23.65 -2.35 17.47
CA ARG A 47 24.73 -3.17 16.92
C ARG A 47 24.24 -3.81 15.62
N SER A 48 25.05 -3.77 14.57
CA SER A 48 24.64 -4.32 13.29
C SER A 48 25.80 -4.90 12.52
N LYS A 49 25.52 -6.01 11.84
CA LYS A 49 26.46 -6.71 11.00
C LYS A 49 25.70 -7.10 9.74
N ILE A 50 26.09 -6.48 8.64
CA ILE A 50 25.47 -6.72 7.35
C ILE A 50 25.85 -8.11 6.82
N ARG A 51 24.87 -8.80 6.23
CA ARG A 51 25.13 -10.03 5.48
C ARG A 51 25.52 -9.67 4.04
N ASN A 52 24.72 -8.84 3.36
CA ASN A 52 24.89 -8.53 1.94
C ASN A 52 25.47 -7.12 1.73
N LYS A 53 26.80 -6.98 1.82
CA LYS A 53 27.50 -5.68 1.69
C LYS A 53 27.22 -4.95 0.38
N ALA A 54 27.30 -5.65 -0.75
CA ALA A 54 27.11 -5.05 -2.07
C ALA A 54 25.68 -4.49 -2.25
N ILE A 55 24.67 -5.22 -1.77
CA ILE A 55 23.26 -4.78 -1.81
C ILE A 55 23.09 -3.52 -0.95
N ALA A 56 23.65 -3.53 0.25
CA ALA A 56 23.59 -2.38 1.14
C ALA A 56 24.26 -1.14 0.52
N GLU A 57 25.42 -1.32 -0.11
CA GLU A 57 26.12 -0.24 -0.79
C GLU A 57 25.29 0.38 -1.92
N VAL A 58 24.66 -0.45 -2.76
CA VAL A 58 23.74 0.02 -3.81
C VAL A 58 22.59 0.82 -3.21
N PHE A 59 21.92 0.29 -2.17
CA PHE A 59 20.85 1.03 -1.51
C PHE A 59 21.32 2.31 -0.81
N SER A 60 22.56 2.35 -0.33
CA SER A 60 23.15 3.57 0.22
C SER A 60 23.37 4.62 -0.86
N ARG A 61 23.88 4.23 -2.04
CA ARG A 61 24.06 5.12 -3.19
C ARG A 61 22.74 5.63 -3.75
N MET A 62 21.66 4.85 -3.61
CA MET A 62 20.29 5.24 -3.95
C MET A 62 19.59 6.04 -2.86
N GLU A 63 20.28 6.37 -1.76
CA GLU A 63 19.73 7.11 -0.61
C GLU A 63 18.53 6.40 0.07
N LEU A 64 18.40 5.08 -0.11
CA LEU A 64 17.36 4.26 0.52
C LEU A 64 17.74 3.81 1.94
N ILE A 65 19.02 3.91 2.31
CA ILE A 65 19.52 3.68 3.67
C ILE A 65 20.51 4.79 4.06
N GLU A 66 20.37 5.30 5.30
CA GLU A 66 21.17 6.45 5.78
C GLU A 66 22.42 6.03 6.58
N GLY A 67 22.47 4.78 7.08
CA GLY A 67 23.57 4.33 7.92
C GLY A 67 23.36 2.93 8.53
N TRP A 68 24.46 2.24 8.79
CA TRP A 68 24.50 0.86 9.28
C TRP A 68 23.96 0.78 10.72
N GLY A 69 23.10 -0.18 11.02
CA GLY A 69 22.59 -0.45 12.38
C GLY A 69 21.56 0.51 12.95
N THR A 70 21.12 1.48 12.18
CA THR A 70 20.03 2.41 12.58
C THR A 70 18.65 1.86 12.23
N GLY A 71 18.56 0.81 11.41
CA GLY A 71 17.32 0.27 10.85
C GLY A 71 16.26 -0.06 11.91
N ILE A 72 16.59 -0.95 12.85
CA ILE A 72 15.67 -1.41 13.92
C ILE A 72 15.24 -0.24 14.82
N ARG A 73 16.20 0.57 15.28
CA ARG A 73 15.91 1.73 16.14
C ARG A 73 14.99 2.75 15.46
N ARG A 74 15.16 3.01 14.17
CA ARG A 74 14.24 3.89 13.41
C ARG A 74 12.85 3.29 13.27
N ILE A 75 12.73 1.97 13.13
CA ILE A 75 11.42 1.31 13.06
C ILE A 75 10.69 1.49 14.39
N ILE A 76 11.38 1.24 15.52
CA ILE A 76 10.85 1.44 16.87
C ILE A 76 10.46 2.91 17.08
N LYS A 77 11.38 3.84 16.82
CA LYS A 77 11.14 5.28 16.98
C LYS A 77 9.94 5.77 16.17
N ARG A 78 9.83 5.35 14.90
CA ARG A 78 8.67 5.71 14.06
C ARG A 78 7.39 5.14 14.63
N ALA A 79 7.38 3.89 15.09
CA ALA A 79 6.19 3.31 15.72
C ALA A 79 5.75 4.14 16.95
N GLU A 80 6.70 4.58 17.79
CA GLU A 80 6.44 5.47 18.91
C GLU A 80 5.90 6.84 18.48
N GLU A 81 6.50 7.47 17.47
CA GLU A 81 6.03 8.75 16.88
C GLU A 81 4.58 8.66 16.38
N TYR A 82 4.19 7.52 15.81
CA TYR A 82 2.81 7.26 15.37
C TYR A 82 1.89 6.71 16.48
N GLN A 83 2.38 6.59 17.71
CA GLN A 83 1.67 6.03 18.87
C GLN A 83 1.11 4.64 18.57
N LEU A 84 1.92 3.82 17.91
CA LEU A 84 1.65 2.41 17.66
C LEU A 84 2.23 1.57 18.81
N ARG A 85 1.69 0.35 18.98
CA ARG A 85 2.35 -0.65 19.81
C ARG A 85 3.77 -0.91 19.29
N THR A 86 4.71 -1.08 20.21
CA THR A 86 6.11 -1.37 19.89
C THR A 86 6.20 -2.57 18.93
N PRO A 87 6.95 -2.45 17.83
CA PRO A 87 7.13 -3.54 16.88
C PRO A 87 7.82 -4.72 17.56
N GLU A 88 7.40 -5.94 17.21
CA GLU A 88 8.04 -7.16 17.69
C GLU A 88 9.03 -7.70 16.67
N PHE A 89 10.15 -8.21 17.16
CA PHE A 89 11.22 -8.78 16.36
C PHE A 89 11.47 -10.19 16.90
N THR A 90 11.37 -11.20 16.03
CA THR A 90 11.45 -12.61 16.46
C THR A 90 12.20 -13.44 15.43
N GLU A 91 12.94 -14.44 15.90
CA GLU A 91 13.51 -15.49 15.08
C GLU A 91 12.57 -16.70 15.15
N ILE A 92 12.10 -17.17 13.99
CA ILE A 92 11.15 -18.28 13.88
C ILE A 92 11.77 -19.31 12.95
N GLY A 93 12.23 -20.42 13.52
CA GLY A 93 13.01 -21.41 12.78
C GLY A 93 14.28 -20.76 12.22
N ASP A 94 14.44 -20.80 10.91
CA ASP A 94 15.55 -20.19 10.18
C ASP A 94 15.22 -18.79 9.60
N THR A 95 14.11 -18.19 10.02
CA THR A 95 13.65 -16.88 9.53
C THR A 95 13.70 -15.80 10.60
N PHE A 96 13.79 -14.55 10.16
CA PHE A 96 13.64 -13.37 11.01
C PHE A 96 12.34 -12.64 10.65
N ARG A 97 11.47 -12.40 11.63
CA ARG A 97 10.17 -11.75 11.46
C ARG A 97 10.08 -10.45 12.24
N VAL A 98 9.50 -9.44 11.59
CA VAL A 98 9.11 -8.17 12.20
C VAL A 98 7.60 -8.02 12.14
N ASN A 99 6.96 -7.81 13.29
CA ASN A 99 5.53 -7.53 13.40
C ASN A 99 5.32 -6.05 13.72
N LEU A 100 4.56 -5.35 12.88
CA LEU A 100 4.12 -3.98 13.10
C LEU A 100 2.61 -3.96 13.30
N PHE A 101 2.15 -3.46 14.45
CA PHE A 101 0.73 -3.49 14.81
C PHE A 101 0.00 -2.23 14.36
N ARG A 102 -1.28 -2.39 14.02
CA ARG A 102 -2.20 -1.29 13.78
C ARG A 102 -2.49 -0.58 15.10
N LYS A 103 -2.72 0.74 15.03
CA LYS A 103 -3.23 1.51 16.17
C LYS A 103 -4.61 0.98 16.60
N GLU A 104 -4.76 0.67 17.87
CA GLU A 104 -6.04 0.25 18.46
C GLU A 104 -7.13 1.32 18.25
N GLY A 105 -8.36 0.88 18.00
CA GLY A 105 -9.52 1.78 17.80
C GLY A 105 -9.66 2.39 16.41
N LYS A 106 -8.69 2.24 15.50
CA LYS A 106 -8.90 2.59 14.08
C LYS A 106 -9.51 1.40 13.33
N LYS A 107 -10.78 1.55 12.92
CA LYS A 107 -11.40 0.67 11.91
C LYS A 107 -10.45 0.57 10.70
N PRO A 108 -10.40 -0.58 9.99
CA PRO A 108 -9.57 -0.71 8.80
C PRO A 108 -9.81 0.50 7.91
N ILE A 109 -8.72 1.09 7.41
CA ILE A 109 -8.81 2.09 6.35
C ILE A 109 -9.47 1.35 5.20
N LYS A 110 -10.81 1.44 5.09
CA LYS A 110 -11.50 1.10 3.86
C LYS A 110 -10.84 2.02 2.84
N ALA A 111 -10.03 1.44 1.95
CA ALA A 111 -9.36 2.15 0.87
C ALA A 111 -10.32 3.21 0.37
N ASP A 112 -9.96 4.50 0.48
CA ASP A 112 -10.86 5.65 0.34
C ASP A 112 -11.97 5.36 -0.67
N LYS A 113 -13.08 4.80 -0.19
CA LYS A 113 -14.38 5.00 -0.80
C LYS A 113 -14.77 6.39 -0.35
N LYS A 114 -13.95 7.41 -0.66
CA LYS A 114 -14.50 8.74 -0.83
C LYS A 114 -15.58 8.51 -1.88
N PRO A 115 -16.87 8.70 -1.55
CA PRO A 115 -17.85 8.80 -2.61
C PRO A 115 -17.26 9.83 -3.57
N LEU A 116 -17.06 9.43 -4.83
CA LEU A 116 -16.73 10.40 -5.87
C LEU A 116 -17.72 11.55 -5.70
N SER A 117 -17.20 12.75 -5.44
CA SER A 117 -17.97 13.83 -4.80
C SER A 117 -19.31 14.02 -5.48
N GLU A 118 -20.36 14.25 -4.68
CA GLU A 118 -21.72 14.45 -5.20
C GLU A 118 -21.74 15.54 -6.30
N GLU A 119 -20.85 16.52 -6.21
CA GLU A 119 -20.58 17.54 -7.24
C GLU A 119 -20.27 16.93 -8.62
N ARG A 120 -19.41 15.91 -8.68
CA ARG A 120 -19.06 15.24 -9.95
C ARG A 120 -20.23 14.45 -10.53
N ARG A 121 -21.05 13.85 -9.66
CA ARG A 121 -22.27 13.15 -10.06
C ARG A 121 -23.28 14.15 -10.62
N GLN A 122 -23.40 15.30 -9.97
CA GLN A 122 -24.30 16.38 -10.39
C GLN A 122 -23.89 16.96 -11.75
N LEU A 123 -22.61 17.22 -11.99
CA LEU A 123 -22.09 17.65 -13.30
C LEU A 123 -22.42 16.66 -14.41
N ILE A 124 -22.31 15.35 -14.15
CA ILE A 124 -22.71 14.32 -15.12
C ILE A 124 -24.22 14.39 -15.39
N LYS A 125 -25.05 14.53 -14.34
CA LYS A 125 -26.51 14.63 -14.49
C LYS A 125 -26.90 15.87 -15.32
N GLU A 126 -26.30 17.03 -15.05
CA GLU A 126 -26.52 18.27 -15.78
C GLU A 126 -26.14 18.13 -17.25
N TYR A 127 -24.95 17.57 -17.54
CA TYR A 127 -24.52 17.31 -18.90
C TYR A 127 -25.50 16.40 -19.66
N ILE A 128 -25.98 15.32 -19.02
CA ILE A 128 -26.95 14.41 -19.64
C ILE A 128 -28.32 15.09 -19.83
N ARG A 129 -28.75 16.00 -18.94
CA ARG A 129 -29.98 16.77 -19.15
C ARG A 129 -29.91 17.65 -20.39
N GLU A 130 -28.74 18.23 -20.67
CA GLU A 130 -28.53 19.10 -21.84
C GLU A 130 -28.31 18.30 -23.14
N HIS A 131 -27.55 17.20 -23.09
CA HIS A 131 -27.09 16.48 -24.29
C HIS A 131 -27.78 15.12 -24.51
N GLY A 132 -28.64 14.70 -23.57
CA GLY A 132 -29.41 13.45 -23.61
C GLY A 132 -28.62 12.19 -23.22
N CYS A 133 -27.31 12.14 -23.46
CA CYS A 133 -26.45 11.00 -23.07
C CYS A 133 -24.99 11.42 -22.85
N ILE A 134 -24.21 10.53 -22.24
CA ILE A 134 -22.77 10.73 -22.06
C ILE A 134 -22.00 9.42 -22.28
N SER A 135 -20.88 9.49 -22.97
CA SER A 135 -19.91 8.40 -23.10
C SER A 135 -18.80 8.51 -22.05
N ASN A 136 -18.06 7.43 -21.82
CA ASN A 136 -16.88 7.48 -20.94
C ASN A 136 -15.84 8.51 -21.45
N ARG A 137 -15.73 8.69 -22.78
CA ARG A 137 -14.81 9.67 -23.37
C ARG A 137 -15.21 11.10 -23.03
N GLU A 138 -16.50 11.43 -23.10
CA GLU A 138 -17.02 12.76 -22.75
C GLU A 138 -16.92 13.01 -21.24
N ALA A 139 -17.30 12.03 -20.42
CA ALA A 139 -17.21 12.14 -18.96
C ALA A 139 -15.76 12.38 -18.49
N ARG A 140 -14.76 11.80 -19.18
CA ARG A 140 -13.34 12.08 -18.90
C ARG A 140 -12.95 13.51 -19.21
N LYS A 141 -13.43 14.06 -20.33
CA LYS A 141 -13.18 15.46 -20.72
C LYS A 141 -13.87 16.42 -19.76
N LEU A 142 -15.13 16.15 -19.43
CA LEU A 142 -15.95 16.97 -18.52
C LEU A 142 -15.32 17.09 -17.13
N LEU A 143 -14.87 15.95 -16.58
CA LEU A 143 -14.36 15.90 -15.20
C LEU A 143 -12.83 16.05 -15.10
N ASN A 144 -12.13 16.09 -16.23
CA ASN A 144 -10.66 16.04 -16.32
C ASN A 144 -10.06 14.86 -15.51
N LEU A 145 -10.56 13.64 -15.75
CA LEU A 145 -10.17 12.44 -15.00
C LEU A 145 -9.58 11.32 -15.87
N ALA A 146 -8.75 10.49 -15.23
CA ALA A 146 -8.23 9.27 -15.81
C ALA A 146 -9.34 8.24 -16.12
N GLU A 147 -9.10 7.37 -17.11
CA GLU A 147 -10.09 6.41 -17.61
C GLU A 147 -10.69 5.51 -16.54
N SER A 148 -9.82 4.94 -15.71
CA SER A 148 -10.17 3.98 -14.68
C SER A 148 -11.08 4.60 -13.63
N THR A 149 -10.80 5.85 -13.24
CA THR A 149 -11.58 6.61 -12.28
C THR A 149 -12.97 6.97 -12.83
N THR A 150 -13.06 7.46 -14.07
CA THR A 150 -14.33 7.81 -14.71
C THR A 150 -15.19 6.58 -14.97
N LYS A 151 -14.60 5.50 -15.46
CA LYS A 151 -15.32 4.23 -15.68
C LYS A 151 -15.89 3.68 -14.37
N ARG A 152 -15.12 3.78 -13.28
CA ARG A 152 -15.59 3.39 -11.93
C ARG A 152 -16.74 4.27 -11.45
N LEU A 153 -16.68 5.58 -11.68
CA LEU A 153 -17.75 6.51 -11.35
C LEU A 153 -19.05 6.18 -12.07
N LEU A 154 -19.00 6.06 -13.40
CA LEU A 154 -20.18 5.77 -14.22
C LEU A 154 -20.81 4.44 -13.84
N LYS A 155 -19.98 3.40 -13.61
CA LYS A 155 -20.47 2.10 -13.13
C LYS A 155 -21.14 2.22 -11.75
N GLN A 156 -20.60 3.03 -10.85
CA GLN A 156 -21.22 3.27 -9.55
C GLN A 156 -22.56 4.01 -9.69
N MET A 157 -22.66 5.02 -10.56
CA MET A 157 -23.92 5.73 -10.80
C MET A 157 -25.00 4.83 -11.44
N VAL A 158 -24.61 3.81 -12.21
CA VAL A 158 -25.54 2.78 -12.70
C VAL A 158 -25.99 1.86 -11.56
N LEU A 159 -25.07 1.40 -10.70
CA LEU A 159 -25.41 0.58 -9.53
C LEU A 159 -26.32 1.33 -8.54
N ASP A 160 -26.13 2.63 -8.40
CA ASP A 160 -26.93 3.50 -7.55
C ASP A 160 -28.27 3.91 -8.22
N GLY A 161 -28.61 3.36 -9.39
CA GLY A 161 -29.87 3.61 -10.10
C GLY A 161 -30.02 5.00 -10.72
N CYS A 162 -28.95 5.81 -10.76
CA CYS A 162 -28.99 7.15 -11.33
C CYS A 162 -28.88 7.15 -12.86
N LEU A 163 -28.18 6.16 -13.44
CA LEU A 163 -27.92 6.04 -14.87
C LEU A 163 -28.30 4.67 -15.40
N ILE A 164 -28.66 4.59 -16.67
CA ILE A 164 -28.81 3.35 -17.44
C ILE A 164 -27.70 3.26 -18.49
N GLU A 165 -27.11 2.07 -18.65
CA GLU A 165 -26.13 1.82 -19.70
C GLU A 165 -26.80 1.29 -20.97
N GLN A 166 -26.42 1.85 -22.13
CA GLN A 166 -26.88 1.41 -23.45
C GLN A 166 -25.68 1.17 -24.36
N GLY A 167 -25.69 0.06 -25.09
CA GLY A 167 -24.63 -0.33 -26.03
C GLY A 167 -23.48 -1.13 -25.42
N GLU A 168 -22.57 -1.59 -26.28
CA GLU A 168 -21.52 -2.55 -25.92
C GLU A 168 -20.11 -1.99 -26.17
N LYS A 169 -19.17 -2.34 -25.27
CA LYS A 169 -17.74 -2.02 -25.39
C LYS A 169 -17.47 -0.54 -25.68
N LYS A 170 -17.13 -0.21 -26.94
CA LYS A 170 -16.74 1.14 -27.38
C LYS A 170 -17.95 2.03 -27.72
N SER A 171 -19.12 1.45 -27.96
CA SER A 171 -20.36 2.21 -28.20
C SER A 171 -21.21 2.40 -26.95
N ARG A 172 -20.66 2.11 -25.75
CA ARG A 172 -21.39 2.27 -24.49
C ARG A 172 -21.61 3.74 -24.14
N ILE A 173 -22.86 4.11 -24.00
CA ILE A 173 -23.34 5.41 -23.55
C ILE A 173 -24.19 5.25 -22.29
N TYR A 174 -24.31 6.33 -21.52
CA TYR A 174 -25.09 6.39 -20.29
C TYR A 174 -26.17 7.45 -20.42
N ARG A 175 -27.39 7.15 -19.96
CA ARG A 175 -28.53 8.08 -19.89
C ARG A 175 -29.06 8.14 -18.46
N LEU A 176 -29.81 9.19 -18.12
CA LEU A 176 -30.52 9.24 -16.83
C LEU A 176 -31.55 8.12 -16.76
N CYS A 177 -31.67 7.49 -15.60
CA CYS A 177 -32.81 6.62 -15.33
C CYS A 177 -34.08 7.50 -15.34
N ALA A 178 -35.13 7.02 -16.02
CA ALA A 178 -36.44 7.64 -16.00
C ALA A 178 -37.11 7.46 -14.63
#